data_AF-A0A2H0V4P9-F1
#
_entry.id   AF-A0A2H0V4P9-F1
#
_cell.length_a   1.000
_cell.length_b   1.000
_cell.length_c   1.000
_cell.angle_alpha   90.00
_cell.angle_beta   90.00
_cell.angle_gamma   90.00
#
_symmetry.space_group_name_H-M   'P 1'
#
loop_
_entity.id
_entity.type
_entity.pdbx_description
1 polymer ?
#
loop_
_entity_poly.entity_id
_entity_poly.type
_entity_poly.pdbx_seq_one_letter_code
_entity_poly.pdbx_strand_id
1 'polypeptide(L)'
;MRELRIKKEQDNMEIKRGDIVDVSSFNEGDIVQITGTSKGKGFQGVVKRHRFHGGPKSHGHKDQLRMPGSIGAKGPAHVFKGTRMGGQMGNERITTKNLEVVKVDAGQGELYIKGAVPGARNSFIIIQGEGEMEVRSMKSETESAPKEKVEDKEASKQEQVMDEVRE
;
A
#
# COMPACT_ATOMS: atom_id res chain seq x y z
N MET A 1 -5.53 2.25 5.50
CA MET A 1 -5.04 3.57 5.05
C MET A 1 -3.51 3.58 5.14
N ARG A 2 -2.82 4.16 4.15
CA ARG A 2 -1.36 4.34 4.13
C ARG A 2 -1.09 5.80 3.79
N GLU A 3 0.00 6.34 4.31
CA GLU A 3 0.51 7.66 3.93
C GLU A 3 1.57 7.53 2.83
N LEU A 4 1.61 8.49 1.91
CA LEU A 4 2.63 8.63 0.88
C LEU A 4 3.30 9.98 1.07
N ARG A 5 4.63 9.98 1.11
CA ARG A 5 5.42 11.21 1.22
C ARG A 5 5.79 11.69 -0.18
N ILE A 6 5.39 12.91 -0.52
CA ILE A 6 5.79 13.59 -1.75
C ILE A 6 7.17 14.23 -1.52
N LYS A 7 8.05 14.19 -2.53
CA LYS A 7 9.37 14.85 -2.45
C LYS A 7 9.18 16.37 -2.52
N LYS A 8 9.97 17.13 -1.75
CA LYS A 8 9.85 18.59 -1.60
C LYS A 8 9.91 19.40 -2.90
N GLU A 9 10.53 18.86 -3.96
CA GLU A 9 10.59 19.52 -5.27
C GLU A 9 9.25 19.52 -6.01
N GLN A 10 8.30 18.67 -5.59
CA GLN A 10 6.95 18.54 -6.16
C GLN A 10 5.85 19.09 -5.22
N ASP A 11 6.20 19.87 -4.19
CA ASP A 11 5.24 20.45 -3.23
C ASP A 11 4.20 21.39 -3.87
N ASN A 12 4.42 21.80 -5.12
CA ASN A 12 3.49 22.64 -5.88
C ASN A 12 2.35 21.87 -6.56
N MET A 13 2.21 20.55 -6.34
CA MET A 13 1.03 19.82 -6.80
C MET A 13 -0.18 20.13 -5.91
N GLU A 14 -1.13 20.92 -6.43
CA GLU A 14 -2.41 21.22 -5.78
C GLU A 14 -3.35 19.99 -5.77
N ILE A 15 -3.06 19.00 -4.93
CA ILE A 15 -3.94 17.85 -4.74
C ILE A 15 -5.07 18.23 -3.77
N LYS A 16 -6.31 18.17 -4.22
CA LYS A 16 -7.49 18.45 -3.40
C LYS A 16 -8.01 17.17 -2.75
N ARG A 17 -8.72 17.33 -1.64
CA ARG A 17 -9.38 16.19 -0.98
C ARG A 17 -10.49 15.67 -1.89
N GLY A 18 -10.50 14.36 -2.15
CA GLY A 18 -11.50 13.71 -3.01
C GLY A 18 -11.01 13.44 -4.43
N ASP A 19 -9.81 13.88 -4.78
CA ASP A 19 -9.22 13.55 -6.07
C ASP A 19 -8.90 12.06 -6.20
N ILE A 20 -9.11 11.50 -7.40
CA ILE A 20 -8.85 10.10 -7.72
C ILE A 20 -7.49 10.00 -8.43
N VAL A 21 -6.66 9.07 -7.94
CA VAL A 21 -5.39 8.71 -8.57
C VAL A 21 -5.56 7.35 -9.24
N ASP A 22 -5.56 7.35 -10.57
CA ASP A 22 -5.70 6.16 -11.39
C ASP A 22 -4.35 5.61 -11.87
N VAL A 23 -4.37 4.41 -12.42
CA VAL A 23 -3.18 3.74 -12.99
C VAL A 23 -2.63 4.48 -14.22
N SER A 24 -3.39 5.43 -14.80
CA SER A 24 -2.94 6.25 -15.95
C SER A 24 -1.76 7.16 -15.63
N SER A 25 -1.44 7.36 -14.34
CA SER A 25 -0.22 8.08 -13.93
C SER A 25 1.08 7.35 -14.27
N PHE A 26 1.02 6.09 -14.70
CA PHE A 26 2.18 5.30 -15.10
C PHE A 26 2.21 5.12 -16.61
N ASN A 27 3.41 5.14 -17.19
CA ASN A 27 3.65 4.85 -18.59
C ASN A 27 4.34 3.49 -18.76
N GLU A 28 4.24 2.93 -19.95
CA GLU A 28 4.99 1.72 -20.33
C GLU A 28 6.49 2.05 -20.39
N GLY A 29 7.33 1.20 -19.79
CA GLY A 29 8.77 1.40 -19.67
C GLY A 29 9.21 2.11 -18.38
N ASP A 30 8.29 2.58 -17.54
CA ASP A 30 8.63 3.24 -16.29
C ASP A 30 9.33 2.30 -15.30
N ILE A 31 10.30 2.85 -14.56
CA ILE A 31 11.01 2.15 -13.50
C ILE A 31 10.37 2.47 -12.16
N VAL A 32 9.81 1.46 -11.52
CA VAL A 32 9.08 1.58 -10.26
C VAL A 32 9.73 0.79 -9.12
N GLN A 33 9.42 1.23 -7.90
CA GLN A 33 9.76 0.56 -6.65
C GLN A 33 8.46 0.09 -5.99
N ILE A 34 8.41 -1.19 -5.62
CA ILE A 34 7.23 -1.78 -4.96
C ILE A 34 7.58 -2.10 -3.53
N THR A 35 6.79 -1.57 -2.61
CA THR A 35 6.88 -1.84 -1.18
C THR A 35 5.68 -2.63 -0.71
N GLY A 36 5.92 -3.77 -0.09
CA GLY A 36 4.86 -4.65 0.42
C GLY A 36 5.27 -5.36 1.70
N THR A 37 4.32 -6.04 2.33
CA THR A 37 4.60 -6.94 3.45
C THR A 37 4.94 -8.30 2.90
N SER A 38 6.16 -8.79 3.18
CA SER A 38 6.63 -10.08 2.69
C SER A 38 5.81 -11.25 3.22
N LYS A 39 5.70 -12.33 2.44
CA LYS A 39 4.99 -13.54 2.85
C LYS A 39 5.60 -14.13 4.12
N GLY A 40 4.79 -14.21 5.18
CA GLY A 40 5.17 -14.85 6.44
C GLY A 40 5.49 -16.33 6.26
N LYS A 41 6.54 -16.81 6.93
CA LYS A 41 6.96 -18.22 6.92
C LYS A 41 6.87 -18.89 8.29
N GLY A 42 6.53 -18.13 9.34
CA GLY A 42 6.45 -18.59 10.72
C GLY A 42 7.82 -18.55 11.41
N PHE A 43 8.02 -19.43 12.41
CA PHE A 43 9.30 -19.62 13.06
C PHE A 43 10.20 -20.53 12.21
N GLN A 44 11.35 -20.02 11.80
CA GLN A 44 12.30 -20.75 10.97
C GLN A 44 13.62 -20.99 11.68
N GLY A 45 14.13 -22.21 11.50
CA GLY A 45 15.49 -22.56 11.88
C GLY A 45 16.55 -21.85 11.02
N VAL A 46 17.79 -21.86 11.52
CA VAL A 46 18.93 -21.11 10.97
C VAL A 46 19.26 -21.42 9.50
N VAL A 47 19.10 -22.67 9.08
CA VAL A 47 19.36 -23.09 7.70
C VAL A 47 18.43 -22.37 6.72
N LYS A 48 17.12 -22.29 7.02
CA LYS A 48 16.15 -21.64 6.11
C LYS A 48 16.15 -20.12 6.26
N ARG A 49 16.36 -19.60 7.48
CA ARG A 49 16.36 -18.16 7.76
C ARG A 49 17.60 -17.46 7.24
N HIS A 50 18.79 -18.03 7.51
CA HIS A 50 20.09 -17.39 7.25
C HIS A 50 20.95 -18.13 6.23
N ARG A 51 20.42 -19.17 5.58
CA ARG A 51 21.14 -19.99 4.57
C ARG A 51 22.42 -20.64 5.11
N PHE A 52 22.42 -21.04 6.39
CA PHE A 52 23.53 -21.79 6.97
C PHE A 52 23.64 -23.18 6.33
N HIS A 53 24.86 -23.66 6.13
CA HIS A 53 25.12 -24.96 5.48
C HIS A 53 24.68 -26.16 6.33
N GLY A 54 24.70 -26.03 7.66
CA GLY A 54 24.42 -27.13 8.59
C GLY A 54 25.61 -28.08 8.74
N GLY A 55 25.39 -29.19 9.45
CA GLY A 55 26.39 -30.26 9.61
C GLY A 55 26.39 -31.26 8.45
N PRO A 56 27.41 -32.11 8.33
CA PRO A 56 27.39 -33.22 7.38
C PRO A 56 26.30 -34.24 7.74
N LYS A 57 25.77 -34.93 6.71
CA LYS A 57 24.70 -35.93 6.85
C LYS A 57 25.20 -37.33 7.25
N SER A 58 26.47 -37.64 6.99
CA SER A 58 27.10 -38.95 7.20
C SER A 58 28.28 -38.84 8.16
N HIS A 59 29.05 -39.93 8.35
CA HIS A 59 30.21 -40.00 9.25
C HIS A 59 29.89 -39.86 10.76
N GLY A 60 28.78 -40.45 11.21
CA GLY A 60 28.47 -40.59 12.65
C GLY A 60 27.80 -39.38 13.31
N HIS A 61 27.39 -38.37 12.55
CA HIS A 61 26.62 -37.24 13.08
C HIS A 61 25.17 -37.66 13.40
N LYS A 62 24.74 -37.47 14.66
CA LYS A 62 23.42 -37.94 15.13
C LYS A 62 22.26 -36.98 14.80
N ASP A 63 22.33 -35.74 15.26
CA ASP A 63 21.21 -34.77 15.24
C ASP A 63 21.62 -33.35 14.80
N GLN A 64 22.90 -33.14 14.49
CA GLN A 64 23.49 -31.82 14.27
C GLN A 64 23.28 -31.26 12.86
N LEU A 65 22.55 -31.97 12.00
CA LEU A 65 22.41 -31.65 10.57
C LEU A 65 21.93 -30.21 10.32
N ARG A 66 21.03 -29.69 11.15
CA ARG A 66 20.44 -28.34 11.00
C ARG A 66 20.72 -27.41 12.18
N MET A 67 21.70 -27.76 13.01
CA MET A 67 22.09 -26.94 14.16
C MET A 67 22.85 -25.67 13.72
N PRO A 68 22.83 -24.60 14.53
CA PRO A 68 23.55 -23.35 14.25
C PRO A 68 25.08 -23.46 14.36
N GLY A 69 25.59 -24.51 15.01
CA GLY A 69 27.01 -24.60 15.38
C GLY A 69 27.34 -23.70 16.56
N SER A 70 28.61 -23.31 16.68
CA SER A 70 29.07 -22.41 17.74
C SER A 70 28.53 -20.98 17.55
N ILE A 71 28.00 -20.40 18.62
CA ILE A 71 27.36 -19.07 18.62
C ILE A 71 28.25 -17.96 19.21
N GLY A 72 29.40 -18.31 19.81
CA GLY A 72 30.25 -17.34 20.49
C GLY A 72 31.58 -17.93 20.98
N ALA A 73 32.49 -17.04 21.38
CA ALA A 73 33.77 -17.38 21.96
C ALA A 73 33.73 -17.31 23.50
N LYS A 74 34.60 -18.08 24.18
CA LYS A 74 34.66 -18.13 25.65
C LYS A 74 35.04 -16.79 26.29
N GLY A 75 35.97 -16.05 25.68
CA GLY A 75 36.50 -14.79 26.22
C GLY A 75 35.45 -13.73 26.59
N PRO A 76 34.54 -13.32 25.67
CA PRO A 76 33.52 -12.32 25.98
C PRO A 76 32.44 -12.81 26.96
N ALA A 77 32.33 -14.11 27.24
CA ALA A 77 31.36 -14.73 28.17
C ALA A 77 29.87 -14.37 27.92
N HIS A 78 29.54 -13.78 26.78
CA HIS A 78 28.17 -13.51 26.33
C HIS A 78 28.07 -13.60 24.81
N VAL A 79 26.84 -13.67 24.30
CA VAL A 79 26.57 -13.68 22.86
C VAL A 79 26.39 -12.24 22.37
N PHE A 80 27.08 -11.88 21.28
CA PHE A 80 26.97 -10.54 20.71
C PHE A 80 25.56 -10.25 20.19
N LYS A 81 25.12 -9.00 20.32
CA LYS A 81 23.83 -8.54 19.79
C LYS A 81 23.82 -8.69 18.25
N GLY A 82 22.69 -9.11 17.70
CA GLY A 82 22.56 -9.37 16.26
C GLY A 82 23.09 -10.72 15.78
N THR A 83 23.54 -11.60 16.68
CA THR A 83 23.93 -12.98 16.32
C THR A 83 22.78 -13.70 15.63
N ARG A 84 23.07 -14.30 14.47
CA ARG A 84 22.09 -14.95 13.61
C ARG A 84 21.57 -16.25 14.23
N MET A 85 20.32 -16.24 14.68
CA MET A 85 19.66 -17.41 15.29
C MET A 85 18.34 -17.75 14.59
N GLY A 86 17.72 -18.86 15.00
CA GLY A 86 16.35 -19.20 14.62
C GLY A 86 15.36 -18.12 15.07
N GLY A 87 14.25 -17.98 14.37
CA GLY A 87 13.26 -16.96 14.70
C GLY A 87 12.21 -16.76 13.63
N GLN A 88 11.33 -15.79 13.84
CA GLN A 88 10.33 -15.40 12.86
C GLN A 88 10.98 -14.97 11.53
N MET A 89 10.40 -15.42 10.42
CA MET A 89 10.84 -15.08 9.08
C MET A 89 9.66 -14.59 8.22
N GLY A 90 9.85 -13.47 7.53
CA GLY A 90 8.80 -12.81 6.73
C GLY A 90 7.87 -11.97 7.59
N ASN A 91 6.75 -11.52 7.01
CA ASN A 91 5.86 -10.53 7.61
C ASN A 91 6.54 -9.18 7.93
N GLU A 92 7.66 -8.92 7.27
CA GLU A 92 8.41 -7.66 7.34
C GLU A 92 8.12 -6.83 6.09
N ARG A 93 8.20 -5.51 6.21
CA ARG A 93 8.07 -4.56 5.09
C ARG A 93 9.33 -4.62 4.23
N ILE A 94 9.17 -5.00 2.96
CA ILE A 94 10.28 -5.11 1.99
C ILE A 94 9.95 -4.24 0.79
N THR A 95 10.96 -3.55 0.28
CA THR A 95 10.90 -2.78 -0.96
C THR A 95 11.77 -3.45 -2.01
N THR A 96 11.15 -3.80 -3.14
CA THR A 96 11.86 -4.26 -4.34
C THR A 96 12.02 -3.07 -5.28
N LYS A 97 13.24 -2.78 -5.68
CA LYS A 97 13.58 -1.62 -6.53
C LYS A 97 13.81 -2.06 -7.97
N ASN A 98 13.74 -1.09 -8.89
CA ASN A 98 14.10 -1.25 -10.29
C ASN A 98 13.24 -2.29 -11.03
N LEU A 99 11.94 -2.25 -10.81
CA LEU A 99 10.99 -3.07 -11.56
C LEU A 99 10.45 -2.27 -12.74
N GLU A 100 10.26 -2.92 -13.87
CA GLU A 100 9.84 -2.30 -15.14
C GLU A 100 8.33 -2.50 -15.34
N VAL A 101 7.62 -1.44 -15.71
CA VAL A 101 6.22 -1.50 -16.14
C VAL A 101 6.17 -1.93 -17.62
N VAL A 102 5.50 -3.04 -17.90
CA VAL A 102 5.42 -3.61 -19.27
C VAL A 102 4.18 -3.13 -20.01
N LYS A 103 3.06 -3.01 -19.29
CA LYS A 103 1.77 -2.63 -19.87
C LYS A 103 0.90 -1.95 -18.82
N VAL A 104 0.15 -0.95 -19.26
CA VAL A 104 -0.84 -0.24 -18.45
C VAL A 104 -2.21 -0.45 -19.07
N ASP A 105 -3.17 -0.97 -18.30
CA ASP A 105 -4.58 -1.05 -18.72
C ASP A 105 -5.44 -0.14 -17.84
N ALA A 106 -5.66 1.08 -18.31
CA ALA A 106 -6.46 2.08 -17.60
C ALA A 106 -7.96 1.75 -17.58
N GLY A 107 -8.45 0.87 -18.47
CA GLY A 107 -9.86 0.48 -18.52
C GLY A 107 -10.22 -0.50 -17.40
N GLN A 108 -9.31 -1.44 -17.11
CA GLN A 108 -9.49 -2.42 -16.03
C GLN A 108 -8.82 -1.98 -14.71
N GLY A 109 -7.97 -0.94 -14.73
CA GLY A 109 -7.19 -0.50 -13.58
C GLY A 109 -6.06 -1.47 -13.23
N GLU A 110 -5.47 -2.12 -14.24
CA GLU A 110 -4.42 -3.13 -14.08
C GLU A 110 -3.04 -2.58 -14.49
N LEU A 111 -2.02 -2.96 -13.73
CA LEU A 111 -0.62 -2.61 -14.00
C LEU A 111 0.21 -3.90 -14.13
N TYR A 112 0.84 -4.08 -15.28
CA TYR A 112 1.67 -5.25 -15.56
C TYR A 112 3.13 -4.93 -15.27
N ILE A 113 3.68 -5.57 -14.24
CA ILE A 113 5.06 -5.31 -13.80
C ILE A 113 5.92 -6.55 -14.02
N LYS A 114 7.09 -6.34 -14.62
CA LYS A 114 8.08 -7.39 -14.83
C LYS A 114 8.92 -7.58 -13.57
N GLY A 115 8.67 -8.68 -12.86
CA GLY A 115 9.51 -9.14 -11.77
C GLY A 115 8.74 -9.65 -10.56
N ALA A 116 9.43 -9.70 -9.42
CA ALA A 116 8.89 -10.25 -8.18
C ALA A 116 8.23 -9.15 -7.34
N VAL A 117 6.95 -9.32 -7.04
CA VAL A 117 6.20 -8.46 -6.13
C VAL A 117 6.31 -9.00 -4.70
N PRO A 118 6.70 -8.17 -3.71
CA PRO A 118 6.78 -8.60 -2.33
C PRO A 118 5.39 -8.77 -1.73
N GLY A 119 5.02 -10.01 -1.39
CA GLY A 119 3.81 -10.29 -0.64
C GLY A 119 3.12 -11.58 -1.03
N ALA A 120 1.89 -11.75 -0.54
CA ALA A 120 0.99 -12.80 -0.99
C ALA A 120 0.04 -12.21 -2.05
N ARG A 121 -0.69 -13.08 -2.77
CA ARG A 121 -1.77 -12.61 -3.65
C ARG A 121 -2.79 -11.84 -2.80
N ASN A 122 -3.34 -10.76 -3.37
CA ASN A 122 -4.32 -9.88 -2.72
C ASN A 122 -3.78 -9.11 -1.49
N SER A 123 -2.45 -9.04 -1.28
CA SER A 123 -1.89 -8.17 -0.26
C SER A 123 -1.76 -6.74 -0.76
N PHE A 124 -1.97 -5.78 0.13
CA PHE A 124 -1.70 -4.37 -0.15
C PHE A 124 -0.23 -4.12 -0.46
N ILE A 125 0.02 -3.41 -1.55
CA ILE A 125 1.33 -2.95 -1.97
C ILE A 125 1.30 -1.45 -2.21
N ILE A 126 2.46 -0.81 -2.12
CA ILE A 126 2.68 0.58 -2.44
C ILE A 126 3.62 0.61 -3.64
N ILE A 127 3.22 1.29 -4.69
CA ILE A 127 4.01 1.47 -5.90
C ILE A 127 4.48 2.92 -5.93
N GLN A 128 5.77 3.12 -6.13
CA GLN A 128 6.39 4.44 -6.23
C GLN A 128 7.22 4.47 -7.51
N GLY A 129 6.89 5.38 -8.42
CA GLY A 129 7.65 5.64 -9.64
C GLY A 129 8.15 7.08 -9.65
N GLU A 130 9.03 7.36 -10.60
CA GLU A 130 9.34 8.73 -11.00
C GLU A 130 8.43 9.07 -12.18
N GLY A 131 7.69 10.18 -12.07
CA GLY A 131 6.70 10.57 -13.07
C GLY A 131 5.84 11.73 -12.60
N GLU A 132 5.00 12.23 -13.51
CA GLU A 132 3.96 13.21 -13.21
C GLU A 132 2.68 12.46 -12.82
N MET A 133 2.00 12.91 -11.77
CA MET A 133 0.75 12.30 -11.33
C MET A 133 -0.42 12.87 -12.13
N GLU A 134 -1.19 12.00 -12.78
CA GLU A 134 -2.45 12.37 -13.40
C GLU A 134 -3.56 12.28 -12.36
N VAL A 135 -4.06 13.44 -11.95
CA VAL A 135 -5.11 13.55 -10.93
C VAL A 135 -6.44 13.83 -11.61
N ARG A 136 -7.40 12.92 -11.47
CA ARG A 136 -8.79 13.18 -11.89
C ARG A 136 -9.51 13.87 -10.73
N SER A 137 -9.82 15.15 -10.90
CA SER A 137 -10.73 15.82 -9.97
C SER A 137 -12.12 15.21 -10.14
N MET A 138 -12.73 14.78 -9.05
CA MET A 138 -14.18 14.59 -9.03
C MET A 138 -14.77 15.98 -9.25
N LYS A 139 -15.18 16.29 -10.48
CA LYS A 139 -16.15 17.36 -10.69
C LYS A 139 -17.40 16.92 -9.93
N SER A 140 -17.73 17.69 -8.90
CA SER A 140 -19.06 17.66 -8.30
C SER A 140 -20.07 17.85 -9.42
N GLU A 141 -20.79 16.79 -9.79
CA GLU A 141 -22.16 16.94 -10.26
C GLU A 141 -22.96 17.50 -9.09
N THR A 142 -22.85 18.81 -8.92
CA THR A 142 -23.86 19.63 -8.29
C THR A 142 -23.94 20.89 -9.12
N GLU A 143 -24.18 20.68 -10.42
CA GLU A 143 -24.71 21.73 -11.27
C GLU A 143 -26.15 21.98 -10.82
N SER A 144 -26.44 23.24 -10.51
CA SER A 144 -27.78 23.82 -10.45
C SER A 144 -28.81 23.10 -9.57
N ALA A 145 -28.90 23.52 -8.30
CA ALA A 145 -30.23 23.81 -7.80
C ALA A 145 -30.84 24.86 -8.74
N PRO A 146 -31.97 24.61 -9.43
CA PRO A 146 -32.69 25.67 -10.08
C PRO A 146 -33.08 26.66 -8.98
N LYS A 147 -32.63 27.91 -9.12
CA LYS A 147 -33.28 29.06 -8.50
C LYS A 147 -34.65 29.21 -9.17
N GLU A 148 -35.61 28.37 -8.80
CA GLU A 148 -37.02 28.72 -8.93
C GLU A 148 -37.44 29.50 -7.68
N LYS A 149 -37.90 30.72 -7.93
CA LYS A 149 -38.52 31.62 -6.96
C LYS A 149 -39.71 30.91 -6.33
N VAL A 150 -39.64 30.66 -5.02
CA VAL A 150 -40.82 30.44 -4.19
C VAL A 150 -40.63 31.27 -2.92
N GLU A 151 -40.75 32.59 -3.08
CA GLU A 151 -41.34 33.45 -2.06
C GLU A 151 -42.63 33.98 -2.65
N ASP A 152 -43.65 34.07 -1.79
CA ASP A 152 -45.01 34.58 -2.01
C ASP A 152 -46.01 33.65 -2.72
N LYS A 153 -46.55 32.66 -1.97
CA LYS A 153 -47.97 32.24 -2.11
C LYS A 153 -48.57 31.41 -0.96
N GLU A 154 -47.98 31.42 0.24
CA GLU A 154 -48.61 30.81 1.43
C GLU A 154 -49.20 31.84 2.42
N ALA A 155 -49.01 33.14 2.18
CA ALA A 155 -49.60 34.18 3.04
C ALA A 155 -51.02 34.63 2.63
N SER A 156 -51.54 34.27 1.46
CA SER A 156 -52.90 34.68 1.03
C SER A 156 -53.99 33.63 1.24
N LYS A 157 -53.66 32.44 1.76
CA LYS A 157 -54.64 31.37 2.01
C LYS A 157 -55.12 31.28 3.46
N GLN A 158 -54.59 32.11 4.36
CA GLN A 158 -55.05 32.22 5.75
C GLN A 158 -55.98 33.44 5.97
N GLU A 159 -56.07 34.37 5.03
CA GLU A 159 -56.97 35.53 5.13
C GLU A 159 -58.34 35.26 4.48
N GLN A 160 -58.43 34.40 3.45
CA GLN A 160 -59.70 34.06 2.80
C GLN A 160 -60.60 33.08 3.56
N VAL A 161 -60.09 32.37 4.58
CA VAL A 161 -60.90 31.43 5.39
C VAL A 161 -61.52 32.12 6.63
N MET A 162 -61.15 33.37 6.93
CA MET A 162 -61.70 34.12 8.05
C MET A 162 -62.86 35.06 7.67
N ASP A 163 -63.00 35.44 6.39
CA ASP A 163 -64.13 36.26 5.91
C ASP A 163 -65.35 35.44 5.45
N GLU A 164 -65.23 34.13 5.20
CA GLU A 164 -66.38 33.25 4.88
C GLU A 164 -67.10 32.66 6.12
N VAL A 165 -66.70 33.04 7.35
CA VAL A 165 -67.37 32.64 8.60
C VAL A 165 -68.07 33.83 9.29
N ARG A 166 -68.10 35.00 8.65
CA ARG A 166 -68.86 36.18 9.08
C ARG A 166 -69.72 36.74 7.95
N GLU A 167 -70.69 35.95 7.50
CA GLU A 167 -71.98 36.43 7.01
C GLU A 167 -73.06 35.39 7.32
#